data_AF-A9UX45-F1
#
_entry.id   AF-A9UX45-F1
#
_cell.length_a   1.000
_cell.length_b   1.000
_cell.length_c   1.000
_cell.angle_alpha   90.00
_cell.angle_beta   90.00
_cell.angle_gamma   90.00
#
_symmetry.space_group_name_H-M   'P 1'
#
loop_
_entity.id
_entity.type
_entity.pdbx_description
1 polymer ?
#
loop_
_entity_poly.entity_id
_entity_poly.type
_entity_poly.pdbx_seq_one_letter_code
_entity_poly.pdbx_strand_id
1 'polypeptide(L)'
;MFEWHFTIRGPADSPYEGGVYHGRILLPAEYPLKPPSIILLTPNGRFETHKKICLSMSDYHPETWQPSWSIRTVLLALISFMPTKGQGAVGALDCAPQECQRLAKKCVFD
;
A
#
# COMPACT_ATOMS: atom_id res chain seq x y z
N MET A 1 -19.51 5.37 3.38
CA MET A 1 -18.10 5.08 3.06
C MET A 1 -17.26 5.72 4.15
N PHE A 2 -16.42 4.96 4.82
CA PHE A 2 -15.48 5.49 5.81
C PHE A 2 -14.09 5.60 5.20
N GLU A 3 -13.33 6.60 5.62
CA GLU A 3 -11.95 6.82 5.21
C GLU A 3 -11.08 6.83 6.46
N TRP A 4 -10.15 5.87 6.56
CA TRP A 4 -9.19 5.83 7.65
C TRP A 4 -7.80 6.11 7.11
N HIS A 5 -7.03 6.87 7.85
CA HIS A 5 -5.62 7.11 7.54
C HIS A 5 -4.73 6.11 8.27
N PHE A 6 -3.61 5.75 7.65
CA PHE A 6 -2.61 4.87 8.24
C PHE A 6 -1.20 5.36 7.94
N THR A 7 -0.26 4.89 8.74
CA THR A 7 1.17 5.05 8.49
C THR A 7 1.85 3.69 8.65
N ILE A 8 2.69 3.31 7.69
CA ILE A 8 3.50 2.08 7.74
C ILE A 8 4.98 2.44 7.63
N ARG A 9 5.83 1.60 8.23
CA ARG A 9 7.28 1.64 7.98
C ARG A 9 7.60 0.77 6.76
N GLY A 10 8.59 1.17 5.99
CA GLY A 10 9.11 0.33 4.91
C GLY A 10 9.69 -0.98 5.44
N PRO A 11 9.59 -2.07 4.66
CA PRO A 11 10.16 -3.36 5.05
C PRO A 11 11.69 -3.27 5.17
N ALA A 12 12.23 -3.97 6.17
CA ALA A 12 13.67 -4.14 6.35
C ALA A 12 14.28 -4.92 5.18
N ASP A 13 15.59 -4.76 4.99
CA ASP A 13 16.38 -5.39 3.94
C ASP A 13 15.85 -5.10 2.54
N SER A 14 15.30 -3.90 2.34
CA SER A 14 14.68 -3.48 1.09
C SER A 14 15.03 -2.03 0.71
N PRO A 15 14.84 -1.62 -0.56
CA PRO A 15 14.98 -0.22 -0.97
C PRO A 15 14.06 0.77 -0.25
N TYR A 16 13.07 0.28 0.49
CA TYR A 16 12.08 1.08 1.22
C TYR A 16 12.43 1.22 2.71
N GLU A 17 13.46 0.52 3.19
CA GLU A 17 13.86 0.54 4.59
C GLU A 17 14.16 1.96 5.07
N GLY A 18 13.77 2.26 6.32
CA GLY A 18 13.88 3.58 6.93
C GLY A 18 12.77 4.56 6.52
N GLY A 19 12.01 4.28 5.46
CA GLY A 19 10.89 5.10 5.04
C GLY A 19 9.66 4.99 5.95
N VAL A 20 8.91 6.09 6.03
CA VAL A 20 7.62 6.19 6.71
C VAL A 20 6.57 6.64 5.69
N TYR A 21 5.59 5.78 5.41
CA TYR A 21 4.64 5.99 4.32
C TYR A 21 3.23 6.18 4.86
N HIS A 22 2.64 7.32 4.53
CA HIS A 22 1.27 7.66 4.85
C HIS A 22 0.34 7.25 3.71
N GLY A 23 -0.82 6.72 4.10
CA GLY A 23 -1.85 6.30 3.18
C GLY A 23 -3.24 6.39 3.80
N ARG A 24 -4.24 6.04 3.00
CA ARG A 24 -5.62 5.92 3.42
C ARG A 24 -6.25 4.63 2.92
N ILE A 25 -7.18 4.11 3.72
CA ILE A 25 -7.99 2.95 3.40
C ILE A 25 -9.46 3.39 3.33
N LEU A 26 -10.10 3.09 2.20
CA LEU A 26 -11.49 3.41 1.96
C LEU A 26 -12.32 2.16 2.22
N LEU A 27 -13.23 2.25 3.19
CA LEU A 27 -14.10 1.16 3.59
C LEU A 27 -15.48 1.38 2.94
N PRO A 28 -15.94 0.48 2.06
CA PRO A 28 -17.30 0.53 1.52
C PRO A 28 -18.34 0.35 2.64
N ALA A 29 -19.60 0.69 2.36
CA ALA A 29 -20.68 0.54 3.35
C ALA A 29 -20.88 -0.93 3.76
N GLU A 30 -20.53 -1.86 2.87
CA GLU A 30 -20.65 -3.30 3.05
C GLU A 30 -19.39 -3.95 3.65
N TYR A 31 -18.38 -3.18 4.06
CA TYR A 31 -17.23 -3.74 4.78
C TYR A 31 -17.68 -4.38 6.10
N PRO A 32 -17.23 -5.61 6.46
CA PRO A 32 -16.16 -6.39 5.83
C PRO A 32 -16.60 -7.42 4.78
N LEU A 33 -17.88 -7.44 4.36
CA LEU A 33 -18.34 -8.35 3.31
C LEU A 33 -17.71 -8.01 1.95
N LYS A 34 -17.43 -6.73 1.69
CA LYS A 34 -16.64 -6.27 0.54
C LYS A 34 -15.24 -5.79 0.95
N PRO A 35 -14.22 -5.99 0.11
CA PRO A 35 -12.86 -5.53 0.37
C PRO A 35 -12.73 -4.00 0.46
N PRO A 36 -11.67 -3.50 1.10
CA PRO A 36 -11.32 -2.09 1.10
C PRO A 36 -10.55 -1.66 -0.16
N SER A 37 -10.50 -0.35 -0.43
CA SER A 37 -9.49 0.23 -1.34
C SER A 37 -8.31 0.80 -0.56
N ILE A 38 -7.10 0.70 -1.09
CA ILE A 38 -5.89 1.28 -0.48
C ILE A 38 -5.29 2.32 -1.42
N ILE A 39 -4.86 3.44 -0.85
CA ILE A 39 -4.19 4.53 -1.56
C ILE A 39 -2.99 4.98 -0.72
N LEU A 40 -1.80 5.05 -1.33
CA LEU A 40 -0.66 5.72 -0.71
C LEU A 40 -0.66 7.21 -1.08
N LEU A 41 -0.25 8.04 -0.13
CA LEU A 41 -0.16 9.50 -0.26
C LEU A 41 1.30 9.95 -0.31
N THR A 42 2.19 9.22 0.35
CA THR A 42 3.64 9.48 0.32
C THR A 42 4.27 8.91 -0.96
N PRO A 43 5.07 9.70 -1.71
CA PRO A 43 5.89 9.19 -2.80
C PRO A 43 6.82 8.08 -2.32
N ASN A 44 6.68 6.90 -2.91
CA ASN A 44 7.36 5.69 -2.45
C ASN A 44 8.04 4.91 -3.58
N GLY A 45 7.67 5.14 -4.84
CA GLY A 45 8.27 4.50 -6.02
C GLY A 45 7.76 3.09 -6.34
N ARG A 46 6.95 2.47 -5.45
CA ARG A 46 6.25 1.20 -5.72
C ARG A 46 4.82 1.40 -6.18
N PHE A 47 4.14 2.38 -5.59
CA PHE A 47 2.74 2.66 -5.82
C PHE A 47 2.57 4.14 -6.17
N GLU A 48 1.80 4.39 -7.22
CA GLU A 48 1.41 5.73 -7.64
C GLU A 48 0.59 6.39 -6.55
N THR A 49 0.98 7.61 -6.16
CA THR A 49 0.30 8.35 -5.10
C THR A 49 -1.10 8.77 -5.54
N HIS A 50 -2.03 8.83 -4.59
CA HIS A 50 -3.43 9.22 -4.81
C HIS A 50 -4.23 8.30 -5.74
N LYS A 51 -3.69 7.14 -6.12
CA LYS A 51 -4.36 6.14 -6.94
C LYS A 51 -4.69 4.90 -6.12
N LYS A 52 -5.82 4.25 -6.44
CA LYS A 52 -6.16 2.95 -5.86
C LYS A 52 -5.12 1.92 -6.30
N ILE A 53 -4.69 1.11 -5.34
CA ILE A 53 -3.70 0.06 -5.52
C ILE A 53 -4.42 -1.27 -5.80
N CYS A 54 -4.05 -1.93 -6.89
CA CYS A 54 -4.52 -3.28 -7.20
C CYS A 54 -3.58 -4.34 -6.62
N LEU A 55 -4.09 -5.09 -5.65
CA LEU A 55 -3.48 -6.28 -5.04
C LEU A 55 -4.60 -7.24 -4.60
N SER A 56 -4.27 -8.49 -4.25
CA SER A 56 -5.23 -9.56 -3.92
C SER A 56 -6.17 -9.31 -2.74
N MET A 57 -5.94 -8.27 -1.94
CA MET A 57 -6.77 -7.86 -0.80
C MET A 57 -7.50 -6.52 -1.03
N SER A 58 -7.44 -5.98 -2.25
CA SER A 58 -8.09 -4.72 -2.63
C SER A 58 -9.44 -4.94 -3.32
N ASP A 59 -10.21 -3.87 -3.51
CA ASP A 59 -11.49 -3.89 -4.23
C ASP A 59 -11.42 -4.25 -5.72
N TYR A 60 -10.22 -4.37 -6.27
CA TYR A 60 -10.02 -4.95 -7.60
C TYR A 60 -10.23 -6.47 -7.64
N HIS A 61 -10.13 -7.15 -6.49
CA HIS A 61 -10.20 -8.61 -6.38
C HIS A 61 -11.21 -9.05 -5.31
N PRO A 62 -12.51 -8.75 -5.47
CA PRO A 62 -13.55 -9.17 -4.53
C PRO A 62 -13.65 -10.70 -4.38
N GLU A 63 -13.22 -11.46 -5.38
CA GLU A 63 -13.22 -12.93 -5.40
C GLU A 63 -12.18 -13.57 -4.47
N THR A 64 -11.09 -12.88 -4.16
CA THR A 64 -10.04 -13.39 -3.26
C THR A 64 -10.13 -12.82 -1.85
N TRP A 65 -11.01 -11.83 -1.62
CA TRP A 65 -11.21 -11.21 -0.33
C TRP A 65 -11.85 -12.17 0.68
N GLN A 66 -11.35 -12.14 1.92
CA GLN A 66 -11.94 -12.88 3.04
C GLN A 66 -12.38 -11.88 4.12
N PRO A 67 -13.67 -11.84 4.52
CA PRO A 67 -14.17 -10.94 5.56
C PRO A 67 -13.47 -11.08 6.93
N SER A 68 -12.78 -12.19 7.18
CA SER A 68 -11.97 -12.42 8.37
C SER A 68 -10.62 -11.66 8.36
N TRP A 69 -10.20 -11.11 7.22
CA TRP A 69 -8.98 -10.32 7.13
C TRP A 69 -9.15 -8.95 7.78
N SER A 70 -8.48 -8.77 8.90
CA SER A 70 -8.44 -7.49 9.61
C SER A 70 -7.72 -6.40 8.80
N ILE A 71 -7.97 -5.14 9.14
CA ILE A 71 -7.19 -3.98 8.63
C ILE A 71 -5.69 -4.17 8.88
N ARG A 72 -5.30 -4.76 10.02
CA ARG A 72 -3.89 -5.10 10.31
C ARG A 72 -3.33 -6.08 9.28
N THR A 73 -4.08 -7.11 8.92
CA THR A 73 -3.68 -8.10 7.90
C THR A 73 -3.48 -7.42 6.54
N VAL A 74 -4.39 -6.51 6.18
CA VAL A 74 -4.30 -5.72 4.94
C VAL A 74 -3.03 -4.86 4.90
N LEU A 75 -2.71 -4.16 6.00
CA LEU A 75 -1.50 -3.34 6.08
C LEU A 75 -0.21 -4.18 6.05
N LEU A 76 -0.20 -5.36 6.68
CA LEU A 76 0.93 -6.28 6.59
C LEU A 76 1.13 -6.80 5.17
N ALA A 77 0.05 -7.13 4.46
CA ALA A 77 0.12 -7.51 3.06
C ALA A 77 0.71 -6.36 2.23
N LEU A 78 0.23 -5.13 2.40
CA LEU A 78 0.76 -3.95 1.70
C LEU A 78 2.28 -3.79 1.91
N ILE A 79 2.77 -3.94 3.14
CA ILE A 79 4.22 -3.90 3.45
C ILE A 79 4.95 -5.01 2.69
N SER A 80 4.44 -6.25 2.70
CA SER A 80 5.06 -7.38 2.01
C SER A 80 5.10 -7.25 0.48
N PHE A 81 4.20 -6.46 -0.10
CA PHE A 81 4.18 -6.17 -1.53
C PHE A 81 5.10 -5.02 -1.94
N MET A 82 5.59 -4.20 -1.00
CA MET A 82 6.50 -3.11 -1.34
C MET A 82 7.75 -3.54 -2.12
N PRO A 83 8.50 -4.60 -1.70
CA PRO A 83 9.72 -5.01 -2.39
C PRO A 83 9.47 -5.88 -3.63
N THR A 84 8.21 -6.16 -3.99
CA THR A 84 7.89 -6.97 -5.18
C THR A 84 7.77 -6.11 -6.42
N LYS A 85 7.91 -6.71 -7.61
CA LYS A 85 7.72 -6.02 -8.89
C LYS A 85 6.26 -5.63 -9.12
N GLY A 86 6.04 -4.49 -9.78
CA GLY A 86 4.71 -3.98 -10.11
C GLY A 86 3.95 -4.81 -11.13
N GLN A 87 4.67 -5.39 -12.11
CA GLN A 87 4.14 -6.24 -13.19
C GLN A 87 2.93 -5.62 -13.92
N GLY A 88 2.89 -4.28 -14.02
CA GLY A 88 1.80 -3.57 -14.70
C GLY A 88 0.46 -3.55 -13.95
N ALA A 89 0.41 -3.98 -12.68
CA ALA A 89 -0.78 -3.87 -11.86
C ALA A 89 -1.25 -2.40 -11.72
N VAL A 90 -2.55 -2.18 -11.58
CA VAL A 90 -3.09 -0.83 -11.46
C VAL A 90 -2.52 -0.13 -10.23
N GLY A 91 -1.96 1.07 -10.47
CA GLY A 91 -1.32 1.87 -9.43
C GLY A 91 0.09 1.41 -9.06
N ALA A 92 0.66 0.40 -9.75
CA ALA A 92 2.05 0.01 -9.55
C ALA A 92 3.02 0.90 -10.34
N LEU A 93 4.20 1.08 -9.77
CA LEU A 93 5.38 1.69 -10.39
C LEU A 93 6.55 0.71 -10.25
N ASP A 94 7.47 0.74 -11.21
CA ASP A 94 8.74 0.03 -11.12
C ASP A 94 9.86 1.07 -10.96
N CYS A 95 10.35 1.24 -9.73
CA CYS A 95 11.48 2.12 -9.43
C CYS A 95 12.81 1.36 -9.53
N ALA A 96 13.89 2.08 -9.86
CA ALA A 96 15.22 1.60 -9.55
C ALA A 96 15.45 1.61 -8.02
N PRO A 97 16.16 0.63 -7.44
CA PRO A 97 16.42 0.55 -6.01
C PRO A 97 16.98 1.85 -5.41
N GLN A 98 17.90 2.52 -6.11
CA GLN A 98 18.53 3.76 -5.66
C GLN A 98 17.51 4.91 -5.52
N GLU A 99 16.55 4.98 -6.45
CA GLU A 99 15.52 6.01 -6.44
C GLU A 99 14.51 5.75 -5.32
N CYS A 100 14.12 4.50 -5.11
CA CYS A 100 13.27 4.12 -3.99
C CYS A 100 13.93 4.43 -2.62
N GLN A 101 15.22 4.16 -2.47
CA GLN A 101 15.99 4.54 -1.27
C GLN A 101 16.04 6.05 -1.08
N ARG A 102 16.19 6.81 -2.17
CA ARG A 102 16.16 8.28 -2.13
C ARG A 102 14.80 8.81 -1.68
N LEU A 103 13.70 8.19 -2.10
CA LEU A 103 12.35 8.54 -1.65
C LEU A 103 12.12 8.15 -0.19
N ALA A 104 12.57 6.97 0.24
CA ALA A 104 12.47 6.50 1.62
C ALA A 104 13.13 7.48 2.61
N LYS A 105 14.30 8.03 2.26
CA LYS A 105 14.98 9.04 3.09
C LYS A 105 14.22 10.37 3.19
N LYS A 106 13.46 10.73 2.14
CA LYS A 106 12.71 12.00 2.10
C LYS A 106 11.38 11.95 2.82
N CYS A 107 10.83 10.78 3.08
CA CYS A 107 9.52 10.65 3.74
C CYS A 107 9.59 10.56 5.27
N VAL A 108 10.79 10.58 5.84
CA VAL A 108 10.96 10.74 7.29
C VAL A 108 10.70 12.20 7.61
N PHE A 109 9.72 12.47 8.48
CA PHE A 109 9.50 13.80 9.04
C PHE A 109 10.60 14.05 10.08
N ASP A 110 11.36 15.13 9.91
CA ASP A 110 12.27 15.66 10.95
C ASP A 110 11.50 16.11 12.20
#